data_AF-A0A848HM01-F1
#
_entry.id   AF-A0A848HM01-F1
#
_cell.length_a   1.000
_cell.length_b   1.000
_cell.length_c   1.000
_cell.angle_alpha   90.00
_cell.angle_beta   90.00
_cell.angle_gamma   90.00
#
_symmetry.space_group_name_H-M   'P 1'
#
loop_
_entity.id
_entity.type
_entity.pdbx_description
1 polymer ?
#
loop_
_entity_poly.entity_id
_entity_poly.type
_entity_poly.pdbx_seq_one_letter_code
_entity_poly.pdbx_strand_id
1 'polypeptide(L)'
;MTIQSTLLLAAFLVALLALSYPLGIVLARVGDGGRVPGLGWLGAVERLLYRAAGVQADQGMTWKAYAIALLVFNGLGALFVYGMQRLQSYLPLNPQAMANVSPDSSFNTAISFVANTNWQGYSGEQTMSYLTQMLALTCQNFFSAATGIAVAYALIRGFSARSANTIGNFWVDLTRSTLYVLLPLSLLFSVFLMGQGVIQNFAPYKEVTLVDPVTWVQPAKTADGQAVLDAKGAAVTETVVAKTQTLAMGPVASQEAIKMLGTNGGGFFNANSAHPYENPTALSNFMQMLAIFLIPAGLCFAFGRMVGDQRQGWAVLAAMTVIFVAATVAIMIAEQQAHPVLATMGVDQHASLAQAGGNMEGKETRFGISASALFAAVTTAASCGAVNAMHDSFSPLGGMVPMVLMQLGEVVFGGVGSGLYGMLIFAILAVFIARMVDITAERYDIGVRYGDQVEKDMIAVRLTADVPMMIVGSPAYFEWHRTPASPQELMKHNCITLRLASSGGIYAWELQHDGRDMEVRVRGQATFTTVQHMLNAALSGCGLAFVPEEMALHHVRAGQLVSVMEDWCPKFPGLHAYYPSRRNSSRPLGLVIDALRYKGPSLAATGT
;
A
#
# COMPACT_ATOMS: atom_id res chain seq x y z
N MET A 1 -1.35 -19.82 -15.03
CA MET A 1 -2.41 -19.73 -13.99
C MET A 1 -3.39 -20.87 -14.21
N THR A 2 -3.84 -21.54 -13.15
CA THR A 2 -4.77 -22.68 -13.28
C THR A 2 -6.23 -22.21 -13.31
N ILE A 3 -7.15 -23.08 -13.76
CA ILE A 3 -8.60 -22.80 -13.70
C ILE A 3 -9.03 -22.60 -12.24
N GLN A 4 -8.48 -23.39 -11.31
CA GLN A 4 -8.74 -23.27 -9.88
C GLN A 4 -8.37 -21.88 -9.35
N SER A 5 -7.19 -21.34 -9.71
CA SER A 5 -6.78 -20.00 -9.28
C SER A 5 -7.77 -18.93 -9.75
N THR A 6 -8.22 -19.06 -11.01
CA THR A 6 -9.19 -18.13 -11.62
C THR A 6 -10.54 -18.18 -10.90
N LEU A 7 -11.05 -19.37 -10.63
CA LEU A 7 -12.32 -19.57 -9.94
C LEU A 7 -12.26 -19.07 -8.49
N LEU A 8 -11.14 -19.31 -7.79
CA LEU A 8 -10.95 -18.84 -6.42
C LEU A 8 -10.97 -17.30 -6.35
N LEU A 9 -10.24 -16.63 -7.25
CA LEU A 9 -10.22 -15.17 -7.32
C LEU A 9 -11.61 -14.60 -7.65
N ALA A 10 -12.30 -15.18 -8.63
CA ALA A 10 -13.65 -14.76 -8.98
C ALA A 10 -14.63 -14.95 -7.81
N ALA A 11 -14.60 -16.12 -7.16
CA ALA A 11 -15.44 -16.40 -6.00
C ALA A 11 -15.16 -15.45 -4.84
N PHE A 12 -13.89 -15.14 -4.57
CA PHE A 12 -13.48 -14.16 -3.57
C PHE A 12 -14.07 -12.77 -3.85
N LEU A 13 -13.90 -12.25 -5.08
CA LEU A 13 -14.39 -10.92 -5.45
C LEU A 13 -15.93 -10.83 -5.40
N VAL A 14 -16.63 -11.86 -5.86
CA VAL A 14 -18.10 -11.92 -5.83
C VAL A 14 -18.60 -11.95 -4.39
N ALA A 15 -18.03 -12.80 -3.54
CA ALA A 15 -18.40 -12.89 -2.13
C ALA A 15 -18.09 -11.58 -1.39
N LEU A 16 -16.92 -10.98 -1.64
CA LEU A 16 -16.54 -9.70 -1.07
C LEU A 16 -17.55 -8.60 -1.44
N LEU A 17 -17.90 -8.47 -2.72
CA LEU A 17 -18.84 -7.45 -3.17
C LEU A 17 -20.23 -7.65 -2.55
N ALA A 18 -20.71 -8.90 -2.50
CA ALA A 18 -22.01 -9.24 -1.93
C ALA A 18 -22.10 -8.92 -0.42
N LEU A 19 -21.00 -9.10 0.33
CA LEU A 19 -20.97 -8.86 1.78
C LEU A 19 -20.63 -7.40 2.14
N SER A 20 -19.74 -6.76 1.38
CA SER A 20 -19.30 -5.38 1.64
C SER A 20 -20.37 -4.34 1.31
N TYR A 21 -21.25 -4.59 0.33
CA TYR A 21 -22.34 -3.67 0.00
C TYR A 21 -23.32 -3.44 1.17
N PRO A 22 -23.93 -4.47 1.79
CA PRO A 22 -24.82 -4.28 2.94
C PRO A 22 -24.05 -3.75 4.16
N LEU A 23 -22.80 -4.18 4.38
CA LEU A 23 -21.98 -3.63 5.44
C LEU A 23 -21.72 -2.13 5.25
N GLY A 24 -21.50 -1.66 4.02
CA GLY A 24 -21.34 -0.24 3.70
C GLY A 24 -22.56 0.60 4.07
N ILE A 25 -23.77 0.02 4.04
CA ILE A 25 -24.99 0.68 4.54
C ILE A 25 -24.93 0.82 6.07
N VAL A 26 -24.49 -0.23 6.77
CA VAL A 26 -24.33 -0.21 8.23
C VAL A 26 -23.26 0.81 8.64
N LEU A 27 -22.09 0.79 7.97
CA LEU A 27 -21.00 1.73 8.20
C LEU A 27 -21.45 3.19 8.00
N ALA A 28 -22.17 3.50 6.92
CA ALA A 28 -22.72 4.85 6.71
C ALA A 28 -23.62 5.29 7.88
N ARG A 29 -24.51 4.42 8.37
CA ARG A 29 -25.37 4.72 9.54
C ARG A 29 -24.57 4.90 10.83
N VAL A 30 -23.50 4.12 11.01
CA VAL A 30 -22.60 4.26 12.15
C VAL A 30 -21.94 5.64 12.11
N GLY A 31 -21.40 6.02 10.94
CA GLY A 31 -20.77 7.32 10.70
C GLY A 31 -21.73 8.52 10.81
N ASP A 32 -22.99 8.39 10.42
CA ASP A 32 -23.97 9.48 10.52
C ASP A 32 -24.64 9.59 11.90
N GLY A 33 -24.27 8.73 12.87
CA GLY A 33 -24.91 8.68 14.19
C GLY A 33 -26.33 8.08 14.17
N GLY A 34 -26.72 7.44 13.06
CA GLY A 34 -28.05 6.84 12.87
C GLY A 34 -28.28 5.57 13.70
N ARG A 35 -29.54 5.10 13.72
CA ARG A 35 -29.88 3.82 14.35
C ARG A 35 -29.34 2.66 13.53
N VAL A 36 -28.67 1.71 14.17
CA VAL A 36 -28.17 0.48 13.54
C VAL A 36 -29.23 -0.62 13.67
N PRO A 37 -29.76 -1.19 12.56
CA PRO A 37 -30.77 -2.23 12.60
C PRO A 37 -30.32 -3.46 13.42
N GLY A 38 -31.23 -4.02 14.23
CA GLY A 38 -30.95 -5.21 15.06
C GLY A 38 -30.09 -4.97 16.31
N LEU A 39 -29.40 -3.82 16.39
CA LEU A 39 -28.49 -3.49 17.50
C LEU A 39 -28.97 -2.32 18.38
N GLY A 40 -30.25 -1.93 18.27
CA GLY A 40 -30.80 -0.79 19.02
C GLY A 40 -30.70 -0.91 20.55
N TRP A 41 -30.60 -2.13 21.09
CA TRP A 41 -30.41 -2.39 22.51
C TRP A 41 -29.02 -1.95 23.02
N LEU A 42 -28.00 -1.95 22.16
CA LEU A 42 -26.65 -1.44 22.49
C LEU A 42 -26.63 0.07 22.74
N GLY A 43 -27.67 0.81 22.33
CA GLY A 43 -27.77 2.24 22.60
C GLY A 43 -27.81 2.59 24.09
N ALA A 44 -28.27 1.67 24.95
CA ALA A 44 -28.18 1.86 26.40
C ALA A 44 -26.74 1.77 26.91
N VAL A 45 -25.97 0.83 26.37
CA VAL A 45 -24.53 0.65 26.66
C VAL A 45 -23.73 1.85 26.15
N GLU A 46 -24.00 2.29 24.91
CA GLU A 46 -23.40 3.50 24.32
C GLU A 46 -23.60 4.73 25.23
N ARG A 47 -24.84 4.99 25.67
CA ARG A 47 -25.12 6.11 26.58
C ARG A 47 -24.45 5.96 27.95
N LEU A 48 -24.34 4.73 28.46
CA LEU A 48 -23.63 4.47 29.72
C LEU A 48 -22.14 4.77 29.59
N LEU A 49 -21.50 4.32 28.50
CA LEU A 49 -20.10 4.60 28.21
C LEU A 49 -19.85 6.10 28.08
N TYR A 50 -20.69 6.82 27.36
CA TYR A 50 -20.58 8.27 27.24
C TYR A 50 -20.72 8.98 28.59
N ARG A 51 -21.70 8.58 29.41
CA ARG A 51 -21.87 9.15 30.75
C ARG A 51 -20.70 8.85 31.68
N ALA A 52 -20.16 7.64 31.64
CA ALA A 52 -19.02 7.24 32.45
C ALA A 52 -17.73 7.98 32.06
N ALA A 53 -17.53 8.21 30.75
CA ALA A 53 -16.38 8.93 30.22
C ALA A 53 -16.56 10.47 30.17
N GLY A 54 -17.75 10.98 30.51
CA GLY A 54 -18.07 12.41 30.41
C GLY A 54 -18.16 12.94 28.97
N VAL A 55 -18.41 12.06 27.99
CA VAL A 55 -18.49 12.42 26.56
C VAL A 55 -19.85 13.04 26.24
N GLN A 56 -19.84 14.27 25.72
CA GLN A 56 -21.01 14.93 25.15
C GLN A 56 -21.12 14.59 23.66
N ALA A 57 -21.99 13.64 23.32
CA ALA A 57 -22.06 13.06 21.98
C ALA A 57 -22.61 14.03 20.91
N ASP A 58 -23.35 15.05 21.31
CA ASP A 58 -23.91 16.11 20.47
C ASP A 58 -22.91 17.23 20.17
N GLN A 59 -21.81 17.32 20.91
CA GLN A 59 -20.78 18.33 20.70
C GLN A 59 -19.81 17.91 19.59
N GLY A 60 -19.81 18.68 18.49
CA GLY A 60 -18.81 18.53 17.42
C GLY A 60 -17.43 19.07 17.80
N MET A 61 -16.38 18.41 17.35
CA MET A 61 -14.99 18.79 17.53
C MET A 61 -14.43 19.47 16.28
N THR A 62 -13.58 20.48 16.48
CA THR A 62 -12.71 21.00 15.42
C THR A 62 -11.66 19.96 15.05
N TRP A 63 -11.03 20.10 13.87
CA TRP A 63 -9.98 19.17 13.44
C TRP A 63 -8.81 19.07 14.44
N LYS A 64 -8.44 20.18 15.09
CA LYS A 64 -7.37 20.21 16.10
C LYS A 64 -7.75 19.40 17.33
N ALA A 65 -8.96 19.60 17.86
CA ALA A 65 -9.44 18.87 19.02
C ALA A 65 -9.56 17.37 18.72
N TYR A 66 -10.06 17.03 17.53
CA TYR A 66 -10.17 15.65 17.07
C TYR A 66 -8.80 14.96 16.97
N ALA A 67 -7.81 15.63 16.35
CA ALA A 67 -6.46 15.10 16.22
C ALA A 67 -5.76 14.93 17.57
N ILE A 68 -5.91 15.88 18.50
CA ILE A 68 -5.34 15.77 19.85
C ILE A 68 -5.98 14.60 20.61
N ALA A 69 -7.31 14.45 20.55
CA ALA A 69 -8.01 13.34 21.21
C ALA A 69 -7.51 11.99 20.69
N LEU A 70 -7.33 11.86 19.38
CA LEU A 70 -6.75 10.69 18.73
C LEU A 70 -5.33 10.40 19.23
N LEU A 71 -4.45 11.39 19.23
CA LEU A 71 -3.05 11.21 19.64
C LEU A 71 -2.94 10.83 21.12
N VAL A 72 -3.71 11.48 22.00
CA VAL A 72 -3.75 11.16 23.43
C VAL A 72 -4.25 9.73 23.65
N PHE A 73 -5.34 9.34 22.99
CA PHE A 73 -5.91 8.00 23.12
C PHE A 73 -4.90 6.91 22.71
N ASN A 74 -4.25 7.08 21.57
CA ASN A 74 -3.26 6.14 21.08
C ASN A 74 -1.97 6.13 21.93
N GLY A 75 -1.53 7.30 22.41
CA GLY A 75 -0.39 7.39 23.33
C GLY A 75 -0.64 6.66 24.65
N LEU A 76 -1.84 6.79 25.22
CA LEU A 76 -2.24 6.03 26.41
C LEU A 76 -2.33 4.52 26.14
N GLY A 77 -2.84 4.13 24.97
CA GLY A 77 -2.82 2.73 24.52
C GLY A 77 -1.40 2.16 24.46
N ALA A 78 -0.45 2.91 23.89
CA ALA A 78 0.95 2.50 23.81
C ALA A 78 1.56 2.28 25.20
N LEU A 79 1.33 3.21 26.12
CA LEU A 79 1.80 3.09 27.50
C LEU A 79 1.18 1.89 28.22
N PHE A 80 -0.11 1.62 27.99
CA PHE A 80 -0.80 0.47 28.56
C PHE A 80 -0.22 -0.86 28.04
N VAL A 81 -0.06 -1.01 26.73
CA VAL A 81 0.51 -2.22 26.12
C VAL A 81 1.97 -2.43 26.56
N TYR A 82 2.75 -1.35 26.66
CA TYR A 82 4.11 -1.40 27.19
C TYR A 82 4.13 -1.88 28.65
N GLY A 83 3.31 -1.26 29.51
CA GLY A 83 3.22 -1.61 30.93
C GLY A 83 2.81 -3.06 31.18
N MET A 84 1.82 -3.55 30.43
CA MET A 84 1.35 -4.95 30.52
C MET A 84 2.47 -5.96 30.23
N GLN A 85 3.28 -5.73 29.21
CA GLN A 85 4.41 -6.60 28.87
C GLN A 85 5.54 -6.55 29.90
N ARG A 86 5.82 -5.35 30.44
CA ARG A 86 6.87 -5.14 31.46
C ARG A 86 6.52 -5.68 32.84
N LEU A 87 5.23 -5.93 33.09
CA LEU A 87 4.71 -6.44 34.36
C LEU A 87 4.10 -7.84 34.23
N GLN A 88 4.16 -8.49 33.06
CA GLN A 88 3.41 -9.73 32.80
C GLN A 88 3.75 -10.89 33.73
N SER A 89 4.96 -10.94 34.30
CA SER A 89 5.35 -11.99 35.24
C SER A 89 4.53 -11.95 36.54
N TYR A 90 3.99 -10.77 36.89
CA TYR A 90 3.19 -10.55 38.11
C TYR A 90 1.68 -10.61 37.86
N LEU A 91 1.28 -10.71 36.60
CA LEU A 91 -0.12 -10.65 36.18
C LEU A 91 -0.73 -12.07 36.11
N PRO A 92 -2.05 -12.20 36.33
CA PRO A 92 -2.74 -13.49 36.24
C PRO A 92 -2.82 -13.99 34.79
N LEU A 93 -3.35 -15.21 34.59
CA LEU A 93 -3.42 -15.88 33.28
C LEU A 93 -2.05 -15.99 32.59
N ASN A 94 -1.03 -16.34 33.38
CA ASN A 94 0.30 -16.66 32.92
C ASN A 94 0.68 -18.10 33.35
N PRO A 95 0.01 -19.13 32.80
CA PRO A 95 0.19 -20.51 33.27
C PRO A 95 1.61 -21.04 33.03
N GLN A 96 2.33 -20.46 32.07
CA GLN A 96 3.68 -20.87 31.70
C GLN A 96 4.77 -20.06 32.44
N ALA A 97 4.36 -19.16 33.35
CA ALA A 97 5.25 -18.29 34.11
C ALA A 97 6.22 -17.49 33.21
N MET A 98 5.71 -16.96 32.09
CA MET A 98 6.47 -16.13 31.15
C MET A 98 7.09 -14.93 31.88
N ALA A 99 8.38 -14.69 31.63
CA ALA A 99 9.13 -13.56 32.20
C ALA A 99 8.69 -12.22 31.59
N ASN A 100 9.07 -11.11 32.22
CA ASN A 100 8.80 -9.77 31.66
C ASN A 100 9.53 -9.58 30.32
N VAL A 101 8.80 -9.17 29.28
CA VAL A 101 9.36 -8.92 27.93
C VAL A 101 10.38 -7.79 27.99
N SER A 102 11.53 -7.89 27.34
CA SER A 102 12.58 -6.86 27.40
C SER A 102 12.07 -5.45 27.03
N PRO A 103 12.70 -4.36 27.52
CA PRO A 103 12.23 -2.99 27.27
C PRO A 103 12.11 -2.62 25.78
N ASP A 104 13.08 -3.04 24.98
CA ASP A 104 13.14 -2.81 23.53
C ASP A 104 12.02 -3.55 22.78
N SER A 105 11.83 -4.85 23.06
CA SER A 105 10.77 -5.65 22.47
C SER A 105 9.38 -5.18 22.93
N SER A 106 9.24 -4.78 24.20
CA SER A 106 7.99 -4.20 24.74
C SER A 106 7.62 -2.89 24.04
N PHE A 107 8.61 -2.02 23.81
CA PHE A 107 8.41 -0.74 23.13
C PHE A 107 8.02 -0.97 21.67
N ASN A 108 8.76 -1.81 20.95
CA ASN A 108 8.46 -2.15 19.56
C ASN A 108 7.04 -2.71 19.42
N THR A 109 6.68 -3.69 20.24
CA THR A 109 5.34 -4.31 20.24
C THR A 109 4.25 -3.29 20.56
N ALA A 110 4.45 -2.43 21.56
CA ALA A 110 3.46 -1.42 21.93
C ALA A 110 3.19 -0.42 20.80
N ILE A 111 4.24 0.13 20.18
CA ILE A 111 4.09 1.03 19.03
C ILE A 111 3.45 0.30 17.86
N SER A 112 3.85 -0.94 17.61
CA SER A 112 3.37 -1.67 16.45
C SER A 112 1.86 -1.97 16.50
N PHE A 113 1.35 -2.40 17.66
CA PHE A 113 -0.09 -2.66 17.82
C PHE A 113 -0.92 -1.38 17.81
N VAL A 114 -0.40 -0.28 18.39
CA VAL A 114 -1.08 1.03 18.34
C VAL A 114 -1.11 1.61 16.94
N ALA A 115 -0.03 1.44 16.17
CA ALA A 115 0.07 1.87 14.78
C ALA A 115 -0.71 0.98 13.79
N ASN A 116 -1.44 -0.03 14.29
CA ASN A 116 -2.17 -0.99 13.47
C ASN A 116 -1.30 -1.85 12.54
N THR A 117 -0.02 -2.05 12.88
CA THR A 117 0.94 -2.79 12.06
C THR A 117 1.15 -4.21 12.56
N ASN A 118 1.16 -4.37 13.89
CA ASN A 118 1.39 -5.62 14.61
C ASN A 118 2.59 -6.46 14.13
N TRP A 119 3.69 -5.78 13.80
CA TRP A 119 5.01 -6.37 13.66
C TRP A 119 5.38 -7.22 14.87
N GLN A 120 5.98 -8.39 14.62
CA GLN A 120 6.33 -9.36 15.65
C GLN A 120 7.82 -9.67 15.56
N GLY A 121 8.59 -9.08 16.49
CA GLY A 121 9.99 -9.46 16.74
C GLY A 121 10.13 -10.56 17.79
N TYR A 122 9.08 -11.35 18.02
CA TYR A 122 8.97 -12.34 19.08
C TYR A 122 8.11 -13.53 18.64
N SER A 123 8.29 -14.69 19.29
CA SER A 123 7.36 -15.83 19.18
C SER A 123 6.29 -15.71 20.26
N GLY A 124 5.03 -15.61 19.87
CA GLY A 124 3.93 -15.34 20.80
C GLY A 124 3.79 -16.42 21.88
N GLU A 125 3.96 -17.68 21.51
CA GLU A 125 3.90 -18.84 22.42
C GLU A 125 5.12 -19.00 23.35
N GLN A 126 6.21 -18.25 23.13
CA GLN A 126 7.39 -18.29 24.00
C GLN A 126 7.55 -17.00 24.81
N THR A 127 6.94 -15.91 24.38
CA THR A 127 7.17 -14.58 24.94
C THR A 127 5.97 -14.02 25.70
N MET A 128 4.73 -14.25 25.24
CA MET A 128 3.56 -13.53 25.73
C MET A 128 2.66 -14.39 26.63
N SER A 129 2.29 -13.87 27.80
CA SER A 129 1.25 -14.46 28.65
C SER A 129 -0.15 -14.32 28.02
N TYR A 130 -1.12 -15.11 28.49
CA TYR A 130 -2.50 -15.03 27.96
C TYR A 130 -3.16 -13.70 28.30
N LEU A 131 -2.89 -13.13 29.47
CA LEU A 131 -3.45 -11.82 29.81
C LEU A 131 -2.87 -10.72 28.91
N THR A 132 -1.57 -10.76 28.60
CA THR A 132 -0.95 -9.80 27.68
C THR A 132 -1.61 -9.89 26.29
N GLN A 133 -1.74 -11.11 25.74
CA GLN A 133 -2.39 -11.33 24.45
C GLN A 133 -3.87 -10.86 24.45
N MET A 134 -4.62 -11.23 25.48
CA MET A 134 -6.05 -10.93 25.57
C MET A 134 -6.36 -9.46 25.90
N LEU A 135 -5.72 -8.90 26.92
CA LEU A 135 -6.10 -7.59 27.45
C LEU A 135 -5.32 -6.45 26.80
N ALA A 136 -4.06 -6.67 26.39
CA ALA A 136 -3.26 -5.66 25.74
C ALA A 136 -3.37 -5.76 24.21
N LEU A 137 -2.92 -6.87 23.64
CA LEU A 137 -2.79 -7.01 22.19
C LEU A 137 -4.16 -7.04 21.48
N THR A 138 -5.09 -7.87 21.96
CA THR A 138 -6.43 -8.00 21.35
C THR A 138 -7.25 -6.71 21.51
N CYS A 139 -7.25 -6.08 22.69
CA CYS A 139 -7.93 -4.78 22.86
C CYS A 139 -7.33 -3.71 21.95
N GLN A 140 -6.00 -3.66 21.83
CA GLN A 140 -5.35 -2.69 20.96
C GLN A 140 -5.73 -2.93 19.49
N ASN A 141 -5.91 -4.18 19.05
CA ASN A 141 -6.41 -4.50 17.71
C ASN A 141 -7.78 -3.85 17.41
N PHE A 142 -8.68 -3.83 18.39
CA PHE A 142 -9.96 -3.12 18.26
C PHE A 142 -9.76 -1.61 18.16
N PHE A 143 -8.94 -1.05 19.05
CA PHE A 143 -8.80 0.40 19.20
C PHE A 143 -8.00 1.06 18.07
N SER A 144 -6.98 0.40 17.55
CA SER A 144 -6.24 0.88 16.37
C SER A 144 -7.12 0.86 15.12
N ALA A 145 -7.85 -0.24 14.88
CA ALA A 145 -8.81 -0.33 13.77
C ALA A 145 -9.94 0.69 13.90
N ALA A 146 -10.53 0.86 15.08
CA ALA A 146 -11.59 1.84 15.32
C ALA A 146 -11.07 3.28 15.13
N THR A 147 -9.82 3.57 15.50
CA THR A 147 -9.17 4.85 15.24
C THR A 147 -9.06 5.11 13.73
N GLY A 148 -8.64 4.12 12.95
CA GLY A 148 -8.58 4.23 11.49
C GLY A 148 -9.94 4.55 10.86
N ILE A 149 -11.00 3.84 11.28
CA ILE A 149 -12.39 4.12 10.85
C ILE A 149 -12.80 5.55 11.24
N ALA A 150 -12.48 5.98 12.46
CA ALA A 150 -12.81 7.32 12.95
C ALA A 150 -12.14 8.41 12.12
N VAL A 151 -10.88 8.24 11.70
CA VAL A 151 -10.20 9.17 10.78
C VAL A 151 -10.87 9.18 9.41
N ALA A 152 -11.25 8.01 8.88
CA ALA A 152 -11.98 7.92 7.62
C ALA A 152 -13.31 8.68 7.69
N TYR A 153 -14.12 8.51 8.74
CA TYR A 153 -15.37 9.28 8.89
C TYR A 153 -15.12 10.78 8.99
N ALA A 154 -14.11 11.22 9.74
CA ALA A 154 -13.75 12.63 9.86
C ALA A 154 -13.40 13.24 8.49
N LEU A 155 -12.64 12.51 7.65
CA LEU A 155 -12.29 12.93 6.31
C LEU A 155 -13.50 12.97 5.37
N ILE A 156 -14.34 11.91 5.38
CA ILE A 156 -15.57 11.84 4.58
C ILE A 156 -16.48 13.02 4.91
N ARG A 157 -16.66 13.34 6.20
CA ARG A 157 -17.43 14.51 6.63
C ARG A 157 -16.80 15.81 6.12
N GLY A 158 -15.48 15.92 6.14
CA GLY A 158 -14.73 17.03 5.57
C GLY A 158 -15.03 17.29 4.08
N PHE A 159 -15.23 16.24 3.28
CA PHE A 159 -15.65 16.37 1.88
C PHE A 159 -17.12 16.79 1.72
N SER A 160 -18.00 16.27 2.57
CA SER A 160 -19.45 16.54 2.49
C SER A 160 -19.86 17.91 3.03
N ALA A 161 -19.12 18.44 4.01
CA ALA A 161 -19.50 19.63 4.74
C ALA A 161 -19.23 20.91 3.94
N ARG A 162 -20.24 21.77 3.82
CA ARG A 162 -20.09 23.13 3.28
C ARG A 162 -19.94 24.11 4.44
N SER A 163 -18.74 24.66 4.63
CA SER A 163 -18.45 25.72 5.61
C SER A 163 -18.70 25.34 7.09
N ALA A 164 -18.62 24.05 7.44
CA ALA A 164 -18.70 23.61 8.83
C ALA A 164 -17.35 23.76 9.55
N ASN A 165 -17.39 24.15 10.83
CA ASN A 165 -16.19 24.29 11.67
C ASN A 165 -15.83 23.01 12.44
N THR A 166 -16.62 21.93 12.30
CA THR A 166 -16.47 20.68 13.04
C THR A 166 -16.53 19.46 12.11
N ILE A 167 -15.88 18.36 12.52
CA ILE A 167 -15.75 17.12 11.73
C ILE A 167 -16.31 15.88 12.44
N GLY A 168 -17.24 16.09 13.37
CA GLY A 168 -17.81 15.05 14.24
C GLY A 168 -17.13 15.00 15.60
N ASN A 169 -17.17 13.84 16.28
CA ASN A 169 -16.65 13.68 17.63
C ASN A 169 -15.87 12.36 17.72
N PHE A 170 -14.57 12.45 18.00
CA PHE A 170 -13.66 11.30 18.00
C PHE A 170 -14.12 10.17 18.92
N TRP A 171 -14.58 10.51 20.12
CA TRP A 171 -15.03 9.52 21.11
C TRP A 171 -16.30 8.81 20.66
N VAL A 172 -17.18 9.51 19.96
CA VAL A 172 -18.40 8.93 19.38
C VAL A 172 -18.04 7.96 18.27
N ASP A 173 -17.16 8.38 17.35
CA ASP A 173 -16.73 7.56 16.22
C ASP A 173 -15.97 6.31 16.65
N LEU A 174 -15.05 6.45 17.61
CA LEU A 174 -14.31 5.34 18.20
C LEU A 174 -15.26 4.34 18.87
N THR A 175 -16.17 4.84 19.72
CA THR A 175 -17.10 3.99 20.48
C THR A 175 -18.05 3.26 19.54
N ARG A 176 -18.64 3.96 18.57
CA ARG A 176 -19.64 3.36 17.67
C ARG A 176 -19.00 2.38 16.69
N SER A 177 -17.81 2.69 16.17
CA SER A 177 -17.06 1.75 15.31
C SER A 177 -16.71 0.47 16.07
N THR A 178 -16.31 0.59 17.34
CA THR A 178 -16.02 -0.58 18.18
C THR A 178 -17.29 -1.36 18.50
N LEU A 179 -18.34 -0.70 18.99
CA LEU A 179 -19.53 -1.35 19.56
C LEU A 179 -20.48 -1.91 18.49
N TYR A 180 -20.64 -1.22 17.36
CA TYR A 180 -21.63 -1.58 16.34
C TYR A 180 -21.04 -2.26 15.10
N VAL A 181 -19.72 -2.24 14.92
CA VAL A 181 -19.05 -2.84 13.75
C VAL A 181 -18.08 -3.93 14.20
N LEU A 182 -16.99 -3.55 14.87
CA LEU A 182 -15.90 -4.48 15.15
C LEU A 182 -16.33 -5.58 16.13
N LEU A 183 -16.94 -5.23 17.27
CA LEU A 183 -17.28 -6.20 18.30
C LEU A 183 -18.31 -7.25 17.82
N PRO A 184 -19.44 -6.88 17.19
CA PRO A 184 -20.40 -7.87 16.69
C PRO A 184 -19.82 -8.75 15.57
N LEU A 185 -19.06 -8.17 14.63
CA LEU A 185 -18.45 -8.94 13.54
C LEU A 185 -17.37 -9.89 14.08
N SER A 186 -16.51 -9.43 14.99
CA SER A 186 -15.48 -10.27 15.61
C SER A 186 -16.08 -11.38 16.47
N LEU A 187 -17.19 -11.14 17.17
CA LEU A 187 -17.88 -12.18 17.91
C LEU A 187 -18.42 -13.27 16.98
N LEU A 188 -19.14 -12.90 15.92
CA LEU A 188 -19.64 -13.87 14.94
C LEU A 188 -18.51 -14.63 14.27
N PHE A 189 -17.45 -13.92 13.88
CA PHE A 189 -16.32 -14.53 13.17
C PHE A 189 -15.49 -15.45 14.08
N SER A 190 -15.26 -15.07 15.35
CA SER A 190 -14.58 -15.95 16.31
C SER A 190 -15.36 -17.23 16.59
N VAL A 191 -16.69 -17.17 16.68
CA VAL A 191 -17.55 -18.37 16.81
C VAL A 191 -17.44 -19.27 15.59
N PHE A 192 -17.46 -18.69 14.39
CA PHE A 192 -17.23 -19.43 13.16
C PHE A 192 -15.84 -20.10 13.14
N LEU A 193 -14.78 -19.37 13.51
CA LEU A 193 -13.41 -19.88 13.56
C LEU A 193 -13.25 -21.03 14.56
N MET A 194 -13.87 -20.91 15.75
CA MET A 194 -13.92 -22.02 16.72
C MET A 194 -14.59 -23.26 16.12
N GLY A 195 -15.69 -23.08 15.38
CA GLY A 195 -16.37 -24.16 14.66
C GLY A 195 -15.54 -24.80 13.54
N GLN A 196 -14.47 -24.14 13.08
CA GLN A 196 -13.52 -24.69 12.10
C GLN A 196 -12.28 -25.32 12.75
N GLY A 197 -12.06 -25.15 14.06
CA GLY A 197 -10.94 -25.75 14.80
C GLY A 197 -9.93 -24.76 15.37
N VAL A 198 -10.18 -23.45 15.30
CA VAL A 198 -9.36 -22.44 16.00
C VAL A 198 -9.59 -22.55 17.50
N ILE A 199 -8.52 -22.57 18.29
CA ILE A 199 -8.63 -22.80 19.73
C ILE A 199 -9.12 -21.53 20.46
N GLN A 200 -9.87 -21.72 21.55
CA GLN A 200 -10.29 -20.63 22.42
C GLN A 200 -10.42 -21.14 23.86
N ASN A 201 -9.33 -21.09 24.63
CA ASN A 201 -9.34 -21.53 26.03
C ASN A 201 -8.23 -20.87 26.86
N PHE A 202 -8.21 -21.13 28.16
CA PHE A 202 -7.15 -20.69 29.08
C PHE A 202 -6.43 -21.88 29.71
N ALA A 203 -6.40 -23.03 29.03
CA ALA A 203 -5.70 -24.21 29.53
C ALA A 203 -4.18 -23.96 29.51
N PRO A 204 -3.40 -24.51 30.45
CA PRO A 204 -1.95 -24.53 30.34
C PRO A 204 -1.51 -25.29 29.08
N TYR A 205 -0.25 -25.16 28.67
CA TYR A 205 0.26 -25.93 27.54
C TYR A 205 0.13 -27.42 27.81
N LYS A 206 -0.21 -28.17 26.77
CA LYS A 206 -0.43 -29.62 26.88
C LYS A 206 0.77 -30.38 26.38
N GLU A 207 1.26 -31.31 27.17
CA GLU A 207 2.20 -32.32 26.67
C GLU A 207 1.43 -33.45 26.03
N VAL A 208 1.84 -33.82 24.81
CA VAL A 208 1.25 -34.92 24.05
C VAL A 208 2.34 -35.93 23.73
N THR A 209 2.09 -37.20 24.01
CA THR A 209 2.96 -38.30 23.61
C THR A 209 2.88 -38.51 22.11
N LEU A 210 4.03 -38.50 21.46
CA LEU A 210 4.13 -38.74 20.02
C LEU A 210 3.91 -40.23 19.73
N VAL A 211 3.21 -40.52 18.62
CA VAL A 211 3.04 -41.89 18.13
C VAL A 211 4.41 -42.48 17.75
N ASP A 212 5.21 -41.69 17.03
CA ASP A 212 6.57 -42.02 16.65
C ASP A 212 7.55 -41.00 17.28
N PRO A 213 8.60 -41.45 18.00
CA PRO A 213 9.62 -40.54 18.53
C PRO A 213 10.37 -39.82 17.40
N VAL A 214 10.59 -38.51 17.57
CA VAL A 214 11.39 -37.72 16.62
C VAL A 214 12.82 -37.67 17.11
N THR A 215 13.77 -38.04 16.24
CA THR A 215 15.20 -38.07 16.54
C THR A 215 15.92 -37.02 15.71
N TRP A 216 16.67 -36.11 16.34
CA TRP A 216 17.56 -35.18 15.64
C TRP A 216 18.89 -35.05 16.36
N VAL A 217 19.89 -34.58 15.62
CA VAL A 217 21.24 -34.34 16.13
C VAL A 217 21.38 -32.85 16.44
N GLN A 218 21.82 -32.51 17.65
CA GLN A 218 22.10 -31.13 18.04
C GLN A 218 23.49 -31.02 18.66
N PRO A 219 24.12 -29.83 18.66
CA PRO A 219 25.32 -29.61 19.45
C PRO A 219 25.03 -29.86 20.92
N ALA A 220 25.81 -30.73 21.57
CA ALA A 220 25.75 -30.92 23.00
C ALA A 220 26.06 -29.60 23.70
N LYS A 221 25.28 -29.22 24.71
CA LYS A 221 25.46 -27.97 25.45
C LYS A 221 25.93 -28.22 26.88
N THR A 222 26.81 -27.36 27.39
CA THR A 222 27.16 -27.32 28.81
C THR A 222 25.99 -26.80 29.65
N ALA A 223 26.07 -26.90 30.98
CA ALA A 223 25.07 -26.33 31.89
C ALA A 223 24.84 -24.82 31.70
N ASP A 224 25.83 -24.12 31.12
CA ASP A 224 25.78 -22.69 30.79
C ASP A 224 25.27 -22.41 29.37
N GLY A 225 24.81 -23.43 28.64
CA GLY A 225 24.22 -23.31 27.31
C GLY A 225 25.21 -23.18 26.15
N GLN A 226 26.52 -23.29 26.40
CA GLN A 226 27.57 -23.23 25.36
C GLN A 226 27.77 -24.59 24.69
N ALA A 227 28.10 -24.60 23.40
CA ALA A 227 28.39 -25.84 22.68
C ALA A 227 29.64 -26.52 23.25
N VAL A 228 29.52 -27.80 23.59
CA VAL A 228 30.65 -28.65 24.00
C VAL A 228 31.54 -28.86 22.77
N LEU A 229 32.82 -28.52 22.88
CA LEU A 229 33.79 -28.70 21.81
C LEU A 229 34.61 -29.99 22.05
N ASP A 230 34.94 -30.70 20.98
CA ASP A 230 35.85 -31.84 21.00
C ASP A 230 37.32 -31.39 21.10
N ALA A 231 38.24 -32.35 21.21
CA ALA A 231 39.68 -32.07 21.30
C ALA A 231 40.26 -31.37 20.05
N LYS A 232 39.49 -31.23 18.96
CA LYS A 232 39.84 -30.55 17.71
C LYS A 232 39.10 -29.21 17.53
N GLY A 233 38.32 -28.79 18.52
CA GLY A 233 37.55 -27.54 18.50
C GLY A 233 36.24 -27.62 17.71
N ALA A 234 35.77 -28.81 17.32
CA ALA A 234 34.48 -29.00 16.65
C ALA A 234 33.37 -29.28 17.68
N ALA A 235 32.15 -28.83 17.43
CA ALA A 235 31.03 -29.07 18.33
C ALA A 235 30.72 -30.57 18.45
N VAL A 236 30.81 -31.11 19.66
CA VAL A 236 30.32 -32.46 20.00
C VAL A 236 28.82 -32.47 19.77
N THR A 237 28.35 -33.46 19.02
CA THR A 237 26.93 -33.62 18.74
C THR A 237 26.31 -34.67 19.65
N GLU A 238 25.09 -34.42 20.11
CA GLU A 238 24.27 -35.40 20.82
C GLU A 238 23.02 -35.70 20.02
N THR A 239 22.56 -36.96 20.12
CA THR A 239 21.30 -37.39 19.52
C THR A 239 20.19 -37.20 20.54
N VAL A 240 19.23 -36.35 20.22
CA VAL A 240 18.03 -36.12 21.03
C VAL A 240 16.88 -36.93 20.46
N VAL A 241 16.23 -37.69 21.34
CA VAL A 241 15.02 -38.45 21.01
C VAL A 241 13.85 -37.85 21.78
N ALA A 242 12.98 -37.10 21.10
CA ALA A 242 11.77 -36.56 21.70
C ALA A 242 10.62 -37.56 21.58
N LYS A 243 10.04 -37.93 22.73
CA LYS A 243 8.84 -38.78 22.83
C LYS A 243 7.56 -37.99 23.07
N THR A 244 7.70 -36.72 23.42
CA THR A 244 6.59 -35.81 23.72
C THR A 244 6.75 -34.51 22.95
N GLN A 245 5.62 -33.85 22.70
CA GLN A 245 5.55 -32.51 22.13
C GLN A 245 4.67 -31.62 23.01
N THR A 246 5.12 -30.39 23.23
CA THR A 246 4.34 -29.38 23.93
C THR A 246 3.48 -28.60 22.94
N LEU A 247 2.16 -28.59 23.16
CA LEU A 247 1.20 -27.83 22.38
C LEU A 247 0.83 -26.55 23.11
N ALA A 248 1.11 -25.41 22.47
CA ALA A 248 0.71 -24.11 22.97
C ALA A 248 -0.82 -23.95 22.89
N MET A 249 -1.41 -23.44 23.98
CA MET A 249 -2.85 -23.19 24.13
C MET A 249 -3.11 -21.69 24.26
N GLY A 250 -4.37 -21.26 24.26
CA GLY A 250 -4.73 -19.86 24.52
C GLY A 250 -6.06 -19.39 23.90
N PRO A 251 -6.46 -18.13 24.17
CA PRO A 251 -7.67 -17.52 23.65
C PRO A 251 -7.47 -16.98 22.20
N VAL A 252 -7.22 -17.90 21.26
CA VAL A 252 -6.77 -17.55 19.90
C VAL A 252 -7.90 -17.01 19.03
N ALA A 253 -9.06 -17.68 18.97
CA ALA A 253 -10.16 -17.31 18.07
C ALA A 253 -10.66 -15.87 18.24
N SER A 254 -10.69 -15.35 19.47
CA SER A 254 -11.07 -13.95 19.73
C SER A 254 -10.07 -12.96 19.14
N GLN A 255 -8.77 -13.25 19.25
CA GLN A 255 -7.71 -12.40 18.70
C GLN A 255 -7.65 -12.53 17.17
N GLU A 256 -7.80 -13.75 16.66
CA GLU A 256 -7.83 -14.06 15.23
C GLU A 256 -8.93 -13.31 14.49
N ALA A 257 -10.12 -13.24 15.09
CA ALA A 257 -11.25 -12.59 14.47
C ALA A 257 -11.01 -11.08 14.28
N ILE A 258 -10.57 -10.38 15.34
CA ILE A 258 -10.29 -8.96 15.25
C ILE A 258 -9.05 -8.67 14.41
N LYS A 259 -7.98 -9.46 14.51
CA LYS A 259 -6.74 -9.19 13.74
C LYS A 259 -7.00 -9.19 12.23
N MET A 260 -7.94 -10.01 11.77
CA MET A 260 -8.35 -10.08 10.38
C MET A 260 -9.30 -8.95 10.00
N LEU A 261 -10.38 -8.75 10.78
CA LEU A 261 -11.37 -7.71 10.50
C LEU A 261 -10.82 -6.29 10.62
N GLY A 262 -9.93 -6.06 11.59
CA GLY A 262 -9.28 -4.78 11.85
C GLY A 262 -8.02 -4.53 11.02
N THR A 263 -7.69 -5.46 10.10
CA THR A 263 -6.44 -5.47 9.31
C THR A 263 -5.23 -5.17 10.21
N ASN A 264 -5.12 -5.87 11.33
CA ASN A 264 -4.00 -5.72 12.26
C ASN A 264 -2.91 -6.75 11.99
N GLY A 265 -3.30 -8.00 11.73
CA GLY A 265 -2.42 -9.12 11.34
C GLY A 265 -1.49 -9.73 12.38
N GLY A 266 -1.43 -9.23 13.62
CA GLY A 266 -0.56 -9.83 14.66
C GLY A 266 -1.03 -11.21 15.11
N GLY A 267 -0.26 -12.26 14.80
CA GLY A 267 -0.60 -13.64 15.14
C GLY A 267 -0.51 -13.93 16.64
N PHE A 268 -1.28 -14.91 17.11
CA PHE A 268 -1.12 -15.40 18.48
C PHE A 268 0.16 -16.24 18.62
N PHE A 269 0.49 -16.98 17.55
CA PHE A 269 1.70 -17.78 17.41
C PHE A 269 2.66 -17.15 16.40
N ASN A 270 3.93 -17.56 16.45
CA ASN A 270 4.96 -17.08 15.51
C ASN A 270 4.59 -17.33 14.03
N ALA A 271 4.05 -18.51 13.72
CA ALA A 271 3.65 -18.86 12.35
C ALA A 271 2.35 -18.15 11.91
N ASN A 272 1.71 -17.37 12.78
CA ASN A 272 0.56 -16.53 12.46
C ASN A 272 -0.55 -17.33 11.74
N SER A 273 -1.00 -16.87 10.58
CA SER A 273 -2.13 -17.45 9.85
C SER A 273 -1.75 -18.72 9.10
N ALA A 274 -0.49 -19.14 9.16
CA ALA A 274 -0.07 -20.49 8.77
C ALA A 274 -0.28 -21.48 9.92
N HIS A 275 -0.37 -21.04 11.18
CA HIS A 275 -0.51 -21.94 12.31
C HIS A 275 -1.87 -22.68 12.29
N PRO A 276 -1.92 -24.03 12.46
CA PRO A 276 -3.18 -24.78 12.46
C PRO A 276 -4.21 -24.32 13.48
N TYR A 277 -3.78 -23.82 14.62
CA TYR A 277 -4.69 -23.26 15.64
C TYR A 277 -5.17 -21.85 15.36
N GLU A 278 -4.65 -21.16 14.36
CA GLU A 278 -5.13 -19.84 13.90
C GLU A 278 -5.94 -19.98 12.61
N ASN A 279 -5.55 -20.89 11.72
CA ASN A 279 -6.19 -21.10 10.42
C ASN A 279 -6.23 -22.60 10.05
N PRO A 280 -7.22 -23.35 10.57
CA PRO A 280 -7.24 -24.81 10.48
C PRO A 280 -7.61 -25.35 9.11
N THR A 281 -8.46 -24.66 8.34
CA THR A 281 -9.09 -25.19 7.12
C THR A 281 -8.99 -24.23 5.93
N ALA A 282 -9.16 -24.75 4.71
CA ALA A 282 -9.27 -23.90 3.52
C ALA A 282 -10.48 -22.94 3.60
N LEU A 283 -11.55 -23.35 4.28
CA LEU A 283 -12.73 -22.51 4.50
C LEU A 283 -12.46 -21.39 5.50
N SER A 284 -11.77 -21.66 6.63
CA SER A 284 -11.33 -20.58 7.53
C SER A 284 -10.42 -19.61 6.81
N ASN A 285 -9.51 -20.10 5.97
CA ASN A 285 -8.61 -19.25 5.18
C ASN A 285 -9.36 -18.33 4.21
N PHE A 286 -10.36 -18.87 3.49
CA PHE A 286 -11.21 -18.07 2.60
C PHE A 286 -11.97 -16.98 3.36
N MET A 287 -12.52 -17.32 4.53
CA MET A 287 -13.25 -16.36 5.36
C MET A 287 -12.33 -15.33 6.02
N GLN A 288 -11.08 -15.68 6.36
CA GLN A 288 -10.07 -14.73 6.82
C GLN A 288 -9.72 -13.71 5.72
N MET A 289 -9.48 -14.16 4.48
CA MET A 289 -9.25 -13.24 3.35
C MET A 289 -10.45 -12.29 3.15
N LEU A 290 -11.69 -12.80 3.27
CA LEU A 290 -12.88 -11.96 3.20
C LEU A 290 -12.91 -10.94 4.34
N ALA A 291 -12.64 -11.35 5.57
CA ALA A 291 -12.62 -10.48 6.74
C ALA A 291 -11.64 -9.31 6.58
N ILE A 292 -10.46 -9.55 6.00
CA ILE A 292 -9.45 -8.51 5.72
C ILE A 292 -10.02 -7.40 4.80
N PHE A 293 -10.65 -7.76 3.68
CA PHE A 293 -11.17 -6.77 2.72
C PHE A 293 -12.56 -6.22 3.07
N LEU A 294 -13.29 -6.87 3.98
CA LEU A 294 -14.71 -6.60 4.21
C LEU A 294 -14.99 -5.15 4.64
N ILE A 295 -14.28 -4.65 5.66
CA ILE A 295 -14.45 -3.27 6.13
C ILE A 295 -13.86 -2.25 5.15
N PRO A 296 -12.64 -2.41 4.60
CA PRO A 296 -12.11 -1.50 3.57
C PRO A 296 -13.04 -1.32 2.36
N ALA A 297 -13.57 -2.42 1.82
CA ALA A 297 -14.55 -2.39 0.72
C ALA A 297 -15.87 -1.73 1.16
N GLY A 298 -16.35 -2.07 2.36
CA GLY A 298 -17.57 -1.47 2.95
C GLY A 298 -17.45 0.05 3.14
N LEU A 299 -16.27 0.55 3.52
CA LEU A 299 -16.01 1.98 3.70
C LEU A 299 -16.08 2.75 2.38
N CYS A 300 -15.73 2.14 1.24
CA CYS A 300 -15.93 2.76 -0.09
C CYS A 300 -17.41 3.00 -0.38
N PHE A 301 -18.26 2.02 -0.03
CA PHE A 301 -19.71 2.13 -0.16
C PHE A 301 -20.33 3.10 0.86
N ALA A 302 -19.73 3.22 2.04
CA ALA A 302 -20.12 4.21 3.04
C ALA A 302 -19.76 5.62 2.56
N PHE A 303 -18.55 5.83 2.04
CA PHE A 303 -18.11 7.10 1.45
C PHE A 303 -19.07 7.62 0.38
N GLY A 304 -19.41 6.78 -0.62
CA GLY A 304 -20.35 7.19 -1.67
C GLY A 304 -21.73 7.57 -1.13
N ARG A 305 -22.19 6.95 -0.03
CA ARG A 305 -23.48 7.29 0.59
C ARG A 305 -23.41 8.57 1.41
N MET A 306 -22.38 8.74 2.22
CA MET A 306 -22.21 9.91 3.10
C MET A 306 -21.92 11.18 2.29
N VAL A 307 -21.24 11.07 1.14
CA VAL A 307 -21.05 12.20 0.20
C VAL A 307 -22.29 12.48 -0.65
N GLY A 308 -23.22 11.53 -0.75
CA GLY A 308 -24.48 11.67 -1.49
C GLY A 308 -24.42 11.22 -2.96
N ASP A 309 -23.28 10.71 -3.45
CA ASP A 309 -23.13 10.13 -4.78
C ASP A 309 -22.44 8.75 -4.72
N GLN A 310 -23.23 7.69 -4.90
CA GLN A 310 -22.72 6.32 -4.87
C GLN A 310 -21.71 6.02 -5.98
N ARG A 311 -21.73 6.77 -7.09
CA ARG A 311 -20.80 6.56 -8.20
C ARG A 311 -19.35 6.80 -7.78
N GLN A 312 -19.12 7.72 -6.84
CA GLN A 312 -17.78 7.98 -6.28
C GLN A 312 -17.25 6.77 -5.52
N GLY A 313 -18.09 6.14 -4.69
CA GLY A 313 -17.73 4.91 -3.99
C GLY A 313 -17.39 3.76 -4.93
N TRP A 314 -18.18 3.59 -5.99
CA TRP A 314 -17.91 2.60 -7.04
C TRP A 314 -16.63 2.87 -7.83
N ALA A 315 -16.35 4.14 -8.14
CA ALA A 315 -15.14 4.51 -8.88
C ALA A 315 -13.86 4.17 -8.09
N VAL A 316 -13.82 4.52 -6.80
CA VAL A 316 -12.69 4.20 -5.91
C VAL A 316 -12.53 2.68 -5.78
N LEU A 317 -13.64 1.95 -5.54
CA LEU A 317 -13.62 0.49 -5.42
C LEU A 317 -13.13 -0.19 -6.71
N ALA A 318 -13.60 0.27 -7.88
CA ALA A 318 -13.22 -0.29 -9.17
C ALA A 318 -11.73 -0.10 -9.45
N ALA A 319 -11.18 1.09 -9.17
CA ALA A 319 -9.76 1.36 -9.35
C ALA A 319 -8.88 0.42 -8.51
N MET A 320 -9.21 0.26 -7.23
CA MET A 320 -8.50 -0.68 -6.35
C MET A 320 -8.65 -2.14 -6.82
N THR A 321 -9.85 -2.53 -7.26
CA THR A 321 -10.11 -3.90 -7.77
C THR A 321 -9.25 -4.24 -8.98
N VAL A 322 -9.09 -3.32 -9.92
CA VAL A 322 -8.25 -3.54 -11.11
C VAL A 322 -6.79 -3.78 -10.71
N ILE A 323 -6.24 -2.95 -9.83
CA ILE A 323 -4.85 -3.07 -9.36
C ILE A 323 -4.68 -4.39 -8.59
N PHE A 324 -5.60 -4.70 -7.68
CA PHE A 324 -5.59 -5.92 -6.89
C PHE A 324 -5.62 -7.19 -7.75
N VAL A 325 -6.50 -7.24 -8.75
CA VAL A 325 -6.61 -8.38 -9.67
C VAL A 325 -5.32 -8.56 -10.47
N ALA A 326 -4.76 -7.48 -11.01
CA ALA A 326 -3.51 -7.54 -11.75
C ALA A 326 -2.35 -8.05 -10.88
N ALA A 327 -2.21 -7.53 -9.66
CA ALA A 327 -1.19 -7.97 -8.70
C ALA A 327 -1.38 -9.45 -8.30
N THR A 328 -2.60 -9.85 -7.97
CA THR A 328 -2.92 -11.24 -7.59
C THR A 328 -2.60 -12.22 -8.72
N VAL A 329 -3.00 -11.89 -9.95
CA VAL A 329 -2.70 -12.72 -11.13
C VAL A 329 -1.19 -12.82 -11.35
N ALA A 330 -0.44 -11.74 -11.17
CA ALA A 330 1.02 -11.76 -11.28
C ALA A 330 1.66 -12.70 -10.25
N ILE A 331 1.24 -12.64 -8.97
CA ILE A 331 1.74 -13.54 -7.91
C ILE A 331 1.36 -14.99 -8.22
N MET A 332 0.11 -15.26 -8.58
CA MET A 332 -0.37 -16.61 -8.92
C MET A 332 0.38 -17.19 -10.11
N ILE A 333 0.70 -16.39 -11.13
CA ILE A 333 1.50 -16.87 -12.26
C ILE A 333 2.92 -17.17 -11.81
N ALA A 334 3.55 -16.27 -11.04
CA ALA A 334 4.93 -16.44 -10.58
C ALA A 334 5.11 -17.68 -9.70
N GLU A 335 4.25 -17.88 -8.69
CA GLU A 335 4.37 -19.01 -7.77
C GLU A 335 4.01 -20.36 -8.42
N GLN A 336 3.25 -20.36 -9.52
CA GLN A 336 2.91 -21.58 -10.26
C GLN A 336 3.99 -21.96 -11.29
N GLN A 337 5.03 -21.15 -11.50
CA GLN A 337 6.15 -21.50 -12.38
C GLN A 337 6.99 -22.63 -11.78
N ALA A 338 7.49 -23.53 -12.63
CA ALA A 338 8.39 -24.59 -12.21
C ALA A 338 9.73 -23.99 -11.75
N HIS A 339 10.19 -24.42 -10.58
CA HIS A 339 11.47 -24.03 -10.04
C HIS A 339 12.61 -24.69 -10.85
N PRO A 340 13.54 -23.91 -11.44
CA PRO A 340 14.58 -24.45 -12.32
C PRO A 340 15.45 -25.52 -11.66
N VAL A 341 15.83 -25.31 -10.40
CA VAL A 341 16.68 -26.26 -9.65
C VAL A 341 15.95 -27.58 -9.37
N LEU A 342 14.64 -27.53 -9.07
CA LEU A 342 13.85 -28.75 -8.87
C LEU A 342 13.69 -29.51 -10.19
N ALA A 343 13.58 -28.79 -11.32
CA ALA A 343 13.49 -29.39 -12.64
C ALA A 343 14.81 -30.10 -13.01
N THR A 344 15.97 -29.52 -12.68
CA THR A 344 17.26 -30.18 -12.90
C THR A 344 17.45 -31.45 -12.06
N MET A 345 16.74 -31.56 -10.93
CA MET A 345 16.74 -32.77 -10.09
C MET A 345 15.71 -33.82 -10.54
N GLY A 346 15.00 -33.59 -11.65
CA GLY A 346 13.98 -34.51 -12.16
C GLY A 346 12.70 -34.56 -11.33
N VAL A 347 12.46 -33.55 -10.48
CA VAL A 347 11.23 -33.46 -9.67
C VAL A 347 10.06 -33.10 -10.58
N ASP A 348 8.97 -33.87 -10.51
CA ASP A 348 7.72 -33.54 -11.20
C ASP A 348 7.07 -32.32 -10.53
N GLN A 349 6.93 -31.26 -11.33
CA GLN A 349 6.37 -29.97 -10.93
C GLN A 349 5.09 -29.65 -11.71
N HIS A 350 4.56 -30.61 -12.47
CA HIS A 350 3.30 -30.43 -13.17
C HIS A 350 2.14 -30.49 -12.17
N ALA A 351 1.24 -29.51 -12.24
CA ALA A 351 0.06 -29.49 -11.40
C ALA A 351 -0.85 -30.70 -11.73
N SER A 352 -1.22 -31.46 -10.70
CA SER A 352 -2.11 -32.62 -10.79
C SER A 352 -2.89 -32.77 -9.47
N LEU A 353 -3.79 -33.76 -9.38
CA LEU A 353 -4.48 -34.04 -8.11
C LEU A 353 -3.54 -34.48 -6.98
N ALA A 354 -2.35 -35.00 -7.32
CA ALA A 354 -1.36 -35.49 -6.36
C ALA A 354 -0.20 -34.49 -6.13
N GLN A 355 -0.10 -33.44 -6.94
CA GLN A 355 1.02 -32.49 -6.92
C GLN A 355 0.50 -31.08 -7.19
N ALA A 356 0.72 -30.15 -6.27
CA ALA A 356 0.26 -28.76 -6.42
C ALA A 356 0.89 -28.07 -7.65
N GLY A 357 2.12 -28.47 -8.00
CA GLY A 357 2.94 -27.92 -9.07
C GLY A 357 3.42 -26.50 -8.77
N GLY A 358 4.66 -26.15 -9.08
CA GLY A 358 5.23 -24.84 -8.72
C GLY A 358 5.80 -24.78 -7.30
N ASN A 359 5.85 -23.59 -6.70
CA ASN A 359 6.59 -23.32 -5.46
C ASN A 359 5.79 -23.59 -4.17
N MET A 360 6.00 -24.76 -3.57
CA MET A 360 5.45 -25.12 -2.26
C MET A 360 6.33 -24.70 -1.06
N GLU A 361 7.52 -24.16 -1.29
CA GLU A 361 8.37 -23.65 -0.22
C GLU A 361 7.69 -22.46 0.49
N GLY A 362 7.69 -22.49 1.82
CA GLY A 362 6.94 -21.57 2.67
C GLY A 362 5.41 -21.61 2.52
N LYS A 363 4.82 -22.64 1.91
CA LYS A 363 3.36 -22.77 1.74
C LYS A 363 2.79 -23.90 2.61
N GLU A 364 1.50 -23.82 2.88
CA GLU A 364 0.76 -24.83 3.62
C GLU A 364 -0.03 -25.76 2.70
N THR A 365 0.02 -27.07 2.97
CA THR A 365 -0.72 -28.08 2.20
C THR A 365 -2.24 -27.90 2.29
N ARG A 366 -2.73 -27.31 3.38
CA ARG A 366 -4.15 -26.95 3.59
C ARG A 366 -4.67 -25.95 2.56
N PHE A 367 -3.81 -25.08 2.03
CA PHE A 367 -4.21 -23.96 1.18
C PHE A 367 -3.69 -24.14 -0.26
N GLY A 368 -2.48 -24.67 -0.41
CA GLY A 368 -1.78 -24.76 -1.68
C GLY A 368 -1.41 -23.38 -2.25
N ILE A 369 -0.78 -23.40 -3.43
CA ILE A 369 -0.18 -22.22 -4.04
C ILE A 369 -1.20 -21.14 -4.37
N SER A 370 -2.35 -21.51 -4.93
CA SER A 370 -3.35 -20.52 -5.38
C SER A 370 -3.92 -19.71 -4.21
N ALA A 371 -4.27 -20.36 -3.10
CA ALA A 371 -4.82 -19.67 -1.94
C ALA A 371 -3.74 -18.91 -1.17
N SER A 372 -2.51 -19.42 -1.08
CA SER A 372 -1.39 -18.67 -0.49
C SER A 372 -1.02 -17.42 -1.31
N ALA A 373 -1.01 -17.52 -2.65
CA ALA A 373 -0.76 -16.37 -3.53
C ALA A 373 -1.86 -15.30 -3.40
N LEU A 374 -3.14 -15.72 -3.36
CA LEU A 374 -4.26 -14.81 -3.11
C LEU A 374 -4.14 -14.15 -1.74
N PHE A 375 -3.84 -14.93 -0.70
CA PHE A 375 -3.70 -14.41 0.66
C PHE A 375 -2.55 -13.41 0.76
N ALA A 376 -1.40 -13.68 0.13
CA ALA A 376 -0.27 -12.76 0.07
C ALA A 376 -0.65 -11.43 -0.59
N ALA A 377 -1.40 -11.47 -1.69
CA ALA A 377 -1.93 -10.27 -2.34
C ALA A 377 -2.91 -9.51 -1.42
N VAL A 378 -3.84 -10.22 -0.78
CA VAL A 378 -4.84 -9.64 0.13
C VAL A 378 -4.17 -8.97 1.33
N THR A 379 -3.30 -9.69 2.03
CA THR A 379 -2.71 -9.22 3.28
C THR A 379 -1.77 -8.02 3.09
N THR A 380 -1.05 -7.96 1.95
CA THR A 380 -0.12 -6.86 1.65
C THR A 380 -0.77 -5.67 0.96
N ALA A 381 -1.86 -5.88 0.21
CA ALA A 381 -2.65 -4.78 -0.33
C ALA A 381 -3.41 -4.05 0.78
N ALA A 382 -4.00 -4.80 1.72
CA ALA A 382 -4.84 -4.26 2.79
C ALA A 382 -4.11 -3.81 4.06
N SER A 383 -2.78 -3.69 4.06
CA SER A 383 -2.02 -3.37 5.28
C SER A 383 -2.34 -4.32 6.46
N CYS A 384 -2.70 -5.58 6.17
CA CYS A 384 -3.09 -6.49 7.22
C CYS A 384 -1.87 -7.06 7.92
N GLY A 385 -0.89 -7.59 7.19
CA GLY A 385 0.29 -8.22 7.78
C GLY A 385 0.08 -9.64 8.33
N ALA A 386 -1.12 -10.21 8.24
CA ALA A 386 -1.35 -11.64 8.49
C ALA A 386 -0.61 -12.48 7.44
N VAL A 387 0.11 -13.52 7.85
CA VAL A 387 0.91 -14.35 6.92
C VAL A 387 0.49 -15.81 7.03
N ASN A 388 -0.06 -16.38 5.95
CA ASN A 388 -0.40 -17.81 5.86
C ASN A 388 0.64 -18.64 5.08
N ALA A 389 1.62 -17.95 4.49
CA ALA A 389 2.68 -18.50 3.69
C ALA A 389 3.87 -17.54 3.75
N MET A 390 5.07 -18.06 4.05
CA MET A 390 6.24 -17.23 4.31
C MET A 390 6.70 -16.53 3.04
N HIS A 391 6.52 -15.20 2.97
CA HIS A 391 6.84 -14.39 1.78
C HIS A 391 8.31 -14.44 1.38
N ASP A 392 9.22 -14.69 2.33
CA ASP A 392 10.66 -14.82 2.07
C ASP A 392 10.98 -16.06 1.21
N SER A 393 10.11 -17.07 1.25
CA SER A 393 10.19 -18.28 0.43
C SER A 393 9.48 -18.16 -0.93
N PHE A 394 8.94 -16.99 -1.28
CA PHE A 394 8.27 -16.79 -2.56
C PHE A 394 9.31 -16.65 -3.69
N SER A 395 8.89 -16.90 -4.93
CA SER A 395 9.69 -16.58 -6.10
C SER A 395 10.00 -15.08 -6.15
N PRO A 396 11.04 -14.64 -6.88
CA PRO A 396 11.42 -13.21 -6.93
C PRO A 396 10.25 -12.29 -7.32
N LEU A 397 9.47 -12.66 -8.35
CA LEU A 397 8.27 -11.90 -8.73
C LEU A 397 7.13 -12.09 -7.72
N GLY A 398 6.97 -13.30 -7.17
CA GLY A 398 5.97 -13.60 -6.15
C GLY A 398 6.14 -12.81 -4.86
N GLY A 399 7.38 -12.49 -4.46
CA GLY A 399 7.71 -11.62 -3.33
C GLY A 399 7.79 -10.12 -3.69
N MET A 400 8.21 -9.78 -4.92
CA MET A 400 8.26 -8.39 -5.39
C MET A 400 6.89 -7.74 -5.43
N VAL A 401 5.86 -8.43 -5.94
CA VAL A 401 4.51 -7.83 -6.07
C VAL A 401 3.90 -7.45 -4.71
N PRO A 402 3.92 -8.32 -3.67
CA PRO A 402 3.56 -7.93 -2.31
C PRO A 402 4.36 -6.72 -1.78
N MET A 403 5.67 -6.65 -2.04
CA MET A 403 6.47 -5.47 -1.67
C MET A 403 5.99 -4.20 -2.36
N VAL A 404 5.68 -4.26 -3.66
CA VAL A 404 5.14 -3.12 -4.42
C VAL A 404 3.79 -2.70 -3.85
N LEU A 405 2.90 -3.63 -3.51
CA LEU A 405 1.60 -3.31 -2.91
C LEU A 405 1.74 -2.52 -1.60
N MET A 406 2.70 -2.88 -0.75
CA MET A 406 3.03 -2.11 0.46
C MET A 406 3.65 -0.74 0.12
N GLN A 407 4.61 -0.69 -0.80
CA GLN A 407 5.33 0.53 -1.19
C GLN A 407 4.48 1.55 -1.93
N LEU A 408 3.37 1.12 -2.55
CA LEU A 408 2.35 2.02 -3.11
C LEU A 408 1.59 2.82 -2.02
N GLY A 409 1.89 2.57 -0.74
CA GLY A 409 1.26 3.23 0.39
C GLY A 409 -0.01 2.55 0.87
N GLU A 410 -0.16 1.25 0.56
CA GLU A 410 -1.28 0.42 1.03
C GLU A 410 -2.65 1.01 0.68
N VAL A 411 -2.79 1.50 -0.55
CA VAL A 411 -4.01 2.19 -1.02
C VAL A 411 -5.01 1.28 -1.70
N VAL A 412 -4.67 0.00 -1.90
CA VAL A 412 -5.48 -0.98 -2.63
C VAL A 412 -6.25 -1.83 -1.63
N PHE A 413 -7.53 -1.49 -1.36
CA PHE A 413 -8.29 -2.08 -0.25
C PHE A 413 -7.55 -2.01 1.09
N GLY A 414 -6.72 -0.97 1.26
CA GLY A 414 -5.80 -0.78 2.37
C GLY A 414 -6.36 -0.94 3.77
N GLY A 415 -5.51 -0.68 4.77
CA GLY A 415 -5.86 -0.86 6.18
C GLY A 415 -7.18 -0.19 6.56
N VAL A 416 -7.86 -0.75 7.56
CA VAL A 416 -9.17 -0.30 8.01
C VAL A 416 -9.19 1.20 8.29
N GLY A 417 -9.82 1.95 7.38
CA GLY A 417 -9.82 3.40 7.35
C GLY A 417 -8.62 4.04 6.64
N SER A 418 -7.40 3.56 6.90
CA SER A 418 -6.17 4.09 6.31
C SER A 418 -6.06 3.96 4.81
N GLY A 419 -6.47 2.81 4.27
CA GLY A 419 -6.53 2.58 2.84
C GLY A 419 -7.43 3.59 2.12
N LEU A 420 -8.60 3.88 2.70
CA LEU A 420 -9.55 4.81 2.08
C LEU A 420 -9.02 6.24 2.08
N TYR A 421 -8.54 6.77 3.21
CA TYR A 421 -8.02 8.14 3.20
C TYR A 421 -6.76 8.27 2.33
N GLY A 422 -5.90 7.24 2.30
CA GLY A 422 -4.72 7.20 1.42
C GLY A 422 -5.14 7.25 -0.06
N MET A 423 -6.09 6.40 -0.44
CA MET A 423 -6.63 6.35 -1.80
C MET A 423 -7.33 7.67 -2.19
N LEU A 424 -8.04 8.33 -1.27
CA LEU A 424 -8.65 9.63 -1.52
C LEU A 424 -7.61 10.74 -1.75
N ILE A 425 -6.47 10.71 -1.07
CA ILE A 425 -5.36 11.63 -1.33
C ILE A 425 -4.82 11.42 -2.75
N PHE A 426 -4.62 10.17 -3.17
CA PHE A 426 -4.23 9.86 -4.55
C PHE A 426 -5.30 10.25 -5.57
N ALA A 427 -6.59 10.10 -5.24
CA ALA A 427 -7.68 10.54 -6.10
C ALA A 427 -7.68 12.06 -6.29
N ILE A 428 -7.44 12.83 -5.23
CA ILE A 428 -7.28 14.29 -5.32
C ILE A 428 -6.09 14.63 -6.23
N LEU A 429 -4.94 13.97 -6.03
CA LEU A 429 -3.76 14.17 -6.87
C LEU A 429 -4.03 13.83 -8.34
N ALA A 430 -4.72 12.72 -8.60
CA ALA A 430 -5.09 12.30 -9.94
C ALA A 430 -6.03 13.31 -10.62
N VAL A 431 -7.04 13.83 -9.91
CA VAL A 431 -7.92 14.89 -10.42
C VAL A 431 -7.15 16.17 -10.70
N PHE A 432 -6.20 16.54 -9.83
CA PHE A 432 -5.35 17.70 -10.03
C PHE A 432 -4.46 17.57 -11.28
N ILE A 433 -3.89 16.38 -11.53
CA ILE A 433 -3.03 16.11 -12.69
C ILE A 433 -3.83 15.96 -13.99
N ALA A 434 -4.98 15.27 -13.95
CA ALA A 434 -5.76 14.94 -15.14
C ALA A 434 -6.58 16.11 -15.70
N ARG A 435 -6.76 17.18 -14.90
CA ARG A 435 -7.54 18.33 -15.33
C ARG A 435 -6.70 19.23 -16.23
N MET A 436 -7.13 19.41 -17.49
CA MET A 436 -6.70 20.57 -18.27
C MET A 436 -7.27 21.82 -17.59
N VAL A 437 -6.39 22.70 -17.11
CA VAL A 437 -6.79 23.93 -16.40
C VAL A 437 -7.45 24.87 -17.40
N ASP A 438 -8.77 25.03 -17.28
CA ASP A 438 -9.49 26.11 -17.97
C ASP A 438 -9.30 27.38 -17.14
N ILE A 439 -8.26 28.14 -17.50
CA ILE A 439 -7.90 29.38 -16.79
C ILE A 439 -9.07 30.37 -16.74
N THR A 440 -9.99 30.32 -17.71
CA THR A 440 -11.15 31.22 -17.73
C THR A 440 -12.29 30.75 -16.81
N ALA A 441 -12.65 29.47 -16.86
CA ALA A 441 -13.69 28.90 -15.99
C ALA A 441 -13.28 28.88 -14.51
N GLU A 442 -11.98 28.74 -14.23
CA GLU A 442 -11.44 28.65 -12.88
C GLU A 442 -11.02 30.00 -12.29
N ARG A 443 -11.21 31.09 -13.03
CA ARG A 443 -10.84 32.47 -12.64
C ARG A 443 -9.34 32.63 -12.35
N TYR A 444 -8.48 31.90 -13.06
CA TYR A 444 -7.06 32.20 -13.10
C TYR A 444 -6.81 33.40 -14.01
N ASP A 445 -6.00 34.35 -13.55
CA ASP A 445 -5.72 35.58 -14.30
C ASP A 445 -4.73 35.38 -15.46
N ILE A 446 -3.90 34.33 -15.41
CA ILE A 446 -2.80 34.05 -16.36
C ILE A 446 -2.50 32.55 -16.42
N GLY A 447 -2.29 32.02 -17.63
CA GLY A 447 -1.69 30.70 -17.86
C GLY A 447 -0.33 30.82 -18.54
N VAL A 448 0.61 29.91 -18.29
CA VAL A 448 1.94 29.89 -18.93
C VAL A 448 2.15 28.55 -19.62
N ARG A 449 2.40 28.55 -20.94
CA ARG A 449 2.66 27.33 -21.73
C ARG A 449 3.70 27.57 -22.83
N TYR A 450 4.34 26.51 -23.29
CA TYR A 450 5.17 26.51 -24.50
C TYR A 450 4.30 26.66 -25.75
N GLY A 451 4.86 27.21 -26.83
CA GLY A 451 4.15 27.46 -28.09
C GLY A 451 3.57 28.86 -28.19
N ASP A 452 3.12 29.20 -29.39
CA ASP A 452 2.55 30.51 -29.80
C ASP A 452 1.06 30.45 -30.17
N GLN A 453 0.47 29.25 -30.20
CA GLN A 453 -0.94 29.07 -30.56
C GLN A 453 -1.85 29.61 -29.46
N VAL A 454 -2.79 30.47 -29.84
CA VAL A 454 -3.71 31.16 -28.91
C VAL A 454 -5.15 30.76 -29.24
N GLU A 455 -5.94 30.43 -28.22
CA GLU A 455 -7.40 30.26 -28.41
C GLU A 455 -8.05 31.59 -28.80
N LYS A 456 -9.19 31.55 -29.49
CA LYS A 456 -9.94 32.76 -29.82
C LYS A 456 -10.22 33.57 -28.53
N ASP A 457 -10.04 34.88 -28.61
CA ASP A 457 -10.25 35.86 -27.53
C ASP A 457 -9.21 35.89 -26.40
N MET A 458 -8.09 35.19 -26.53
CA MET A 458 -6.93 35.27 -25.62
C MET A 458 -5.78 36.10 -26.21
N ILE A 459 -4.92 36.66 -25.36
CA ILE A 459 -3.65 37.33 -25.72
C ILE A 459 -2.51 36.41 -25.29
N ALA A 460 -1.53 36.21 -26.17
CA ALA A 460 -0.26 35.56 -25.83
C ALA A 460 0.88 36.58 -25.76
N VAL A 461 1.65 36.56 -24.67
CA VAL A 461 2.85 37.38 -24.48
C VAL A 461 4.04 36.47 -24.22
N ARG A 462 5.07 36.60 -25.06
CA ARG A 462 6.31 35.84 -24.93
C ARG A 462 7.04 36.18 -23.64
N LEU A 463 7.39 35.16 -22.86
CA LEU A 463 8.10 35.26 -21.58
C LEU A 463 9.56 34.84 -21.68
N THR A 464 9.90 33.86 -22.54
CA THR A 464 11.28 33.37 -22.70
C THR A 464 11.75 33.36 -24.15
N ALA A 465 13.07 33.23 -24.33
CA ALA A 465 13.67 32.93 -25.62
C ALA A 465 13.21 31.55 -26.13
N ASP A 466 13.41 31.31 -27.43
CA ASP A 466 13.17 29.98 -28.02
C ASP A 466 14.15 28.99 -27.43
N VAL A 467 13.65 27.79 -27.16
CA VAL A 467 14.37 26.75 -26.46
C VAL A 467 15.05 25.86 -27.49
N PRO A 468 16.39 25.82 -27.54
CA PRO A 468 17.08 24.88 -28.42
C PRO A 468 16.80 23.45 -27.94
N MET A 469 16.55 22.56 -28.89
CA MET A 469 16.44 21.13 -28.60
C MET A 469 17.79 20.44 -28.85
N MET A 470 17.96 19.25 -28.27
CA MET A 470 19.18 18.46 -28.40
C MET A 470 18.84 16.96 -28.38
N ILE A 471 19.56 16.17 -29.18
CA ILE A 471 19.53 14.71 -29.10
C ILE A 471 20.76 14.25 -28.31
N VAL A 472 20.54 13.48 -27.25
CA VAL A 472 21.61 13.05 -26.33
C VAL A 472 21.55 11.56 -26.03
N GLY A 473 22.71 10.95 -25.79
CA GLY A 473 22.86 9.58 -25.27
C GLY A 473 24.07 9.47 -24.35
N SER A 474 24.10 8.48 -23.45
CA SER A 474 25.29 8.28 -22.60
C SER A 474 26.46 7.69 -23.39
N PRO A 475 27.72 7.93 -22.97
CA PRO A 475 28.89 7.28 -23.57
C PRO A 475 28.77 5.75 -23.62
N ALA A 476 28.23 5.12 -22.57
CA ALA A 476 28.02 3.67 -22.49
C ALA A 476 27.09 3.13 -23.59
N TYR A 477 26.08 3.92 -24.00
CA TYR A 477 25.21 3.53 -25.10
C TYR A 477 25.98 3.46 -26.43
N PHE A 478 26.96 4.34 -26.63
CA PHE A 478 27.77 4.42 -27.85
C PHE A 478 28.96 3.45 -27.89
N GLU A 479 29.26 2.73 -26.80
CA GLU A 479 30.19 1.59 -26.84
C GLU A 479 29.69 0.48 -27.78
N TRP A 480 28.36 0.35 -27.87
CA TRP A 480 27.68 -0.71 -28.61
C TRP A 480 26.99 -0.21 -29.88
N HIS A 481 26.86 1.11 -30.05
CA HIS A 481 26.13 1.74 -31.17
C HIS A 481 26.93 2.89 -31.78
N ARG A 482 26.96 2.97 -33.11
CA ARG A 482 27.56 4.12 -33.81
C ARG A 482 26.71 5.38 -33.64
N THR A 483 27.31 6.56 -33.62
CA THR A 483 26.56 7.81 -33.57
C THR A 483 25.76 8.02 -34.86
N PRO A 484 24.45 8.32 -34.80
CA PRO A 484 23.65 8.55 -36.00
C PRO A 484 24.03 9.88 -36.65
N ALA A 485 24.15 9.89 -37.99
CA ALA A 485 24.40 11.09 -38.78
C ALA A 485 23.18 11.53 -39.61
N SER A 486 22.16 10.68 -39.73
CA SER A 486 20.94 10.93 -40.50
C SER A 486 19.69 10.41 -39.79
N PRO A 487 18.50 10.94 -40.12
CA PRO A 487 17.23 10.44 -39.60
C PRO A 487 16.99 8.94 -39.85
N GLN A 488 17.45 8.42 -41.00
CA GLN A 488 17.33 7.00 -41.34
C GLN A 488 18.21 6.11 -40.44
N GLU A 489 19.35 6.62 -40.00
CA GLU A 489 20.18 5.95 -39.00
C GLU A 489 19.57 6.09 -37.61
N LEU A 490 19.06 7.27 -37.25
CA LEU A 490 18.37 7.51 -35.99
C LEU A 490 17.22 6.52 -35.75
N MET A 491 16.45 6.19 -36.78
CA MET A 491 15.35 5.20 -36.68
C MET A 491 15.81 3.77 -36.35
N LYS A 492 17.11 3.46 -36.45
CA LYS A 492 17.69 2.16 -36.06
C LYS A 492 18.15 2.12 -34.60
N HIS A 493 18.16 3.27 -33.93
CA HIS A 493 18.54 3.37 -32.53
C HIS A 493 17.36 3.08 -31.60
N ASN A 494 17.67 2.73 -30.34
CA ASN A 494 16.68 2.72 -29.28
C ASN A 494 16.42 4.18 -28.86
N CYS A 495 15.33 4.76 -29.35
CA CYS A 495 14.95 6.13 -29.00
C CYS A 495 13.97 6.14 -27.83
N ILE A 496 14.29 6.92 -26.81
CA ILE A 496 13.43 7.15 -25.66
C ILE A 496 12.29 8.06 -26.11
N THR A 497 11.05 7.61 -25.93
CA THR A 497 9.87 8.28 -26.48
C THR A 497 9.08 9.03 -25.40
N LEU A 498 8.48 10.15 -25.79
CA LEU A 498 7.58 10.92 -24.95
C LEU A 498 6.13 10.61 -25.31
N ARG A 499 5.32 10.23 -24.33
CA ARG A 499 3.86 10.16 -24.47
C ARG A 499 3.28 11.51 -24.07
N LEU A 500 2.60 12.16 -25.02
CA LEU A 500 1.96 13.44 -24.78
C LEU A 500 0.76 13.25 -23.86
N ALA A 501 0.75 13.96 -22.73
CA ALA A 501 -0.34 13.87 -21.75
C ALA A 501 -1.69 14.34 -22.33
N SER A 502 -1.67 15.29 -23.29
CA SER A 502 -2.87 15.88 -23.89
C SER A 502 -3.57 14.97 -24.90
N SER A 503 -2.82 14.22 -25.72
CA SER A 503 -3.37 13.39 -26.80
C SER A 503 -3.23 11.89 -26.57
N GLY A 504 -2.44 11.48 -25.58
CA GLY A 504 -2.06 10.08 -25.34
C GLY A 504 -1.14 9.48 -26.41
N GLY A 505 -0.87 10.20 -27.50
CA GLY A 505 0.00 9.80 -28.59
C GLY A 505 1.47 9.87 -28.23
N ILE A 506 2.30 9.17 -29.02
CA ILE A 506 3.76 9.29 -28.94
C ILE A 506 4.18 10.52 -29.74
N TYR A 507 4.98 11.37 -29.11
CA TYR A 507 5.55 12.55 -29.74
C TYR A 507 6.46 12.14 -30.92
N ALA A 508 6.15 12.65 -32.11
CA ALA A 508 7.04 12.56 -33.25
C ALA A 508 8.16 13.59 -33.07
N TRP A 509 9.42 13.19 -33.26
CA TRP A 509 10.53 14.11 -33.11
C TRP A 509 10.55 15.07 -34.28
N GLU A 510 10.31 16.35 -34.00
CA GLU A 510 10.43 17.44 -34.95
C GLU A 510 11.91 17.77 -35.11
N LEU A 511 12.47 17.42 -36.27
CA LEU A 511 13.85 17.72 -36.65
C LEU A 511 13.85 18.75 -37.77
N GLN A 512 14.91 19.54 -37.87
CA GLN A 512 15.08 20.56 -38.90
C GLN A 512 16.49 20.50 -39.47
N HIS A 513 16.63 20.41 -40.79
CA HIS A 513 17.93 20.45 -41.47
C HIS A 513 17.82 21.27 -42.76
N ASP A 514 18.78 22.16 -43.02
CA ASP A 514 18.76 23.12 -44.13
C ASP A 514 17.44 23.90 -44.27
N GLY A 515 16.83 24.27 -43.14
CA GLY A 515 15.56 25.02 -43.10
C GLY A 515 14.33 24.20 -43.52
N ARG A 516 14.45 22.87 -43.63
CA ARG A 516 13.32 21.96 -43.88
C ARG A 516 12.94 21.23 -42.60
N ASP A 517 11.68 21.37 -42.22
CA ASP A 517 11.11 20.67 -41.07
C ASP A 517 10.72 19.24 -41.45
N MET A 518 10.94 18.31 -40.53
CA MET A 518 10.62 16.89 -40.69
C MET A 518 10.17 16.29 -39.36
N GLU A 519 9.06 15.58 -39.38
CA GLU A 519 8.62 14.75 -38.26
C GLU A 519 9.14 13.32 -38.39
N VAL A 520 9.90 12.85 -37.39
CA VAL A 520 10.43 11.49 -37.34
C VAL A 520 9.73 10.70 -36.23
N ARG A 521 9.01 9.66 -36.63
CA ARG A 521 8.42 8.70 -35.69
C ARG A 521 9.44 7.63 -35.31
N VAL A 522 10.22 7.94 -34.28
CA VAL A 522 11.21 7.03 -33.70
C VAL A 522 10.55 5.90 -32.89
N ARG A 523 11.30 4.83 -32.62
CA ARG A 523 10.86 3.68 -31.80
C ARG A 523 11.88 3.38 -30.72
N GLY A 524 11.41 2.82 -29.61
CA GLY A 524 12.27 2.32 -28.56
C GLY A 524 11.50 1.61 -27.46
N GLN A 525 12.24 1.04 -26.52
CA GLN A 525 11.69 0.23 -25.42
C GLN A 525 11.21 1.07 -24.23
N ALA A 526 11.63 2.33 -24.15
CA ALA A 526 11.29 3.23 -23.05
C ALA A 526 10.38 4.36 -23.52
N THR A 527 9.24 4.52 -22.85
CA THR A 527 8.29 5.62 -23.06
C THR A 527 7.98 6.28 -21.73
N PHE A 528 8.12 7.61 -21.66
CA PHE A 528 7.83 8.40 -20.46
C PHE A 528 6.80 9.49 -20.76
N THR A 529 6.21 10.10 -19.74
CA THR A 529 5.28 11.24 -19.86
C THR A 529 5.92 12.58 -19.51
N THR A 530 7.21 12.57 -19.14
CA THR A 530 7.96 13.79 -18.77
C THR A 530 9.39 13.72 -19.31
N VAL A 531 9.92 14.86 -19.73
CA VAL A 531 11.28 14.99 -20.26
C VAL A 531 12.37 14.66 -19.22
N GLN A 532 12.15 14.98 -17.93
CA GLN A 532 13.11 14.68 -16.87
C GLN A 532 13.43 13.17 -16.76
N HIS A 533 12.41 12.32 -16.82
CA HIS A 533 12.60 10.87 -16.79
C HIS A 533 13.25 10.34 -18.07
N MET A 534 13.01 10.98 -19.22
CA MET A 534 13.73 10.63 -20.46
C MET A 534 15.22 10.91 -20.32
N LEU A 535 15.60 12.04 -19.74
CA LEU A 535 16.99 12.40 -19.49
C LEU A 535 17.68 11.41 -18.53
N ASN A 536 17.02 11.02 -17.45
CA ASN A 536 17.53 10.01 -16.51
C ASN A 536 17.72 8.64 -17.19
N ALA A 537 16.81 8.25 -18.07
CA ALA A 537 16.94 7.02 -18.85
C ALA A 537 18.10 7.10 -19.86
N ALA A 538 18.31 8.26 -20.49
CA ALA A 538 19.47 8.49 -21.37
C ALA A 538 20.80 8.40 -20.60
N LEU A 539 20.87 9.02 -19.42
CA LEU A 539 22.03 8.91 -18.51
C LEU A 539 22.32 7.46 -18.10
N SER A 540 21.28 6.65 -17.94
CA SER A 540 21.37 5.23 -17.62
C SER A 540 21.70 4.34 -18.83
N GLY A 541 21.91 4.93 -20.02
CA GLY A 541 22.25 4.21 -21.24
C GLY A 541 21.09 3.46 -21.90
N CYS A 542 19.84 3.80 -21.57
CA CYS A 542 18.67 3.13 -22.14
C CYS A 542 18.39 3.49 -23.60
N GLY A 543 18.98 4.57 -24.14
CA GLY A 543 18.73 5.03 -25.50
C GLY A 543 19.07 6.49 -25.76
N LEU A 544 18.69 6.98 -26.94
CA LEU A 544 18.78 8.40 -27.30
C LEU A 544 17.53 9.16 -26.88
N ALA A 545 17.69 10.34 -26.28
CA ALA A 545 16.59 11.21 -25.89
C ALA A 545 16.64 12.54 -26.63
N PHE A 546 15.49 13.02 -27.10
CA PHE A 546 15.31 14.35 -27.68
C PHE A 546 14.69 15.27 -26.63
N VAL A 547 15.47 16.24 -26.15
CA VAL A 547 15.16 17.04 -24.95
C VAL A 547 15.60 18.50 -25.12
N PRO A 548 15.07 19.46 -24.34
CA PRO A 548 15.59 20.82 -24.29
C PRO A 548 17.07 20.87 -23.90
N GLU A 549 17.85 21.68 -24.61
CA GLU A 549 19.28 21.87 -24.36
C GLU A 549 19.54 22.26 -22.91
N GLU A 550 18.76 23.16 -22.34
CA GLU A 550 18.93 23.65 -20.97
C GLU A 550 18.94 22.54 -19.90
N MET A 551 18.22 21.43 -20.16
CA MET A 551 18.17 20.29 -19.25
C MET A 551 19.38 19.36 -19.42
N ALA A 552 19.88 19.21 -20.65
CA ALA A 552 20.96 18.27 -20.97
C ALA A 552 22.36 18.89 -20.89
N LEU A 553 22.49 20.21 -21.09
CA LEU A 553 23.76 20.90 -21.30
C LEU A 553 24.74 20.71 -20.13
N HIS A 554 24.26 20.69 -18.89
CA HIS A 554 25.10 20.42 -17.72
C HIS A 554 25.72 19.02 -17.78
N HIS A 555 24.93 18.01 -18.15
CA HIS A 555 25.37 16.62 -18.26
C HIS A 555 26.31 16.40 -19.46
N VAL A 556 26.07 17.11 -20.57
CA VAL A 556 26.98 17.11 -21.72
C VAL A 556 28.33 17.72 -21.35
N ARG A 557 28.34 18.87 -20.67
CA ARG A 557 29.58 19.51 -20.18
C ARG A 557 30.33 18.64 -19.17
N ALA A 558 29.62 17.84 -18.37
CA ALA A 558 30.19 16.89 -17.43
C ALA A 558 30.68 15.58 -18.08
N GLY A 559 30.49 15.39 -19.39
CA GLY A 559 30.85 14.17 -20.12
C GLY A 559 29.96 12.96 -19.82
N GLN A 560 28.83 13.17 -19.13
CA GLN A 560 27.87 12.12 -18.79
C GLN A 560 26.92 11.79 -19.96
N LEU A 561 26.73 12.76 -20.86
CA LEU A 561 25.97 12.61 -22.09
C LEU A 561 26.80 13.14 -23.27
N VAL A 562 26.54 12.58 -24.44
CA VAL A 562 27.11 13.02 -25.72
C VAL A 562 25.96 13.56 -26.57
N SER A 563 26.12 14.79 -27.04
CA SER A 563 25.24 15.43 -28.02
C SER A 563 25.49 14.84 -29.41
N VAL A 564 24.43 14.53 -30.15
CA VAL A 564 24.50 13.99 -31.52
C VAL A 564 23.52 14.74 -32.42
N MET A 565 23.83 14.78 -33.72
CA MET A 565 22.97 15.39 -34.74
C MET A 565 22.57 16.85 -34.44
N GLU A 566 23.52 17.68 -34.02
CA GLU A 566 23.25 19.08 -33.63
C GLU A 566 22.60 19.89 -34.76
N ASP A 567 23.05 19.70 -36.00
CA ASP A 567 22.51 20.35 -37.21
C ASP A 567 21.08 19.91 -37.58
N TRP A 568 20.50 18.96 -36.84
CA TRP A 568 19.14 18.46 -37.03
C TRP A 568 18.17 18.95 -35.95
N CYS A 569 18.66 19.66 -34.93
CA CYS A 569 17.86 20.03 -33.77
C CYS A 569 17.28 21.46 -33.91
N PRO A 570 15.95 21.62 -33.99
CA PRO A 570 15.32 22.93 -34.10
C PRO A 570 15.31 23.69 -32.77
N LYS A 571 14.88 24.95 -32.83
CA LYS A 571 14.51 25.74 -31.64
C LYS A 571 12.99 25.76 -31.50
N PHE A 572 12.49 25.37 -30.35
CA PHE A 572 11.06 25.39 -30.05
C PHE A 572 10.63 26.76 -29.49
N PRO A 573 9.38 27.19 -29.76
CA PRO A 573 8.88 28.43 -29.20
C PRO A 573 8.99 28.45 -27.67
N GLY A 574 9.50 29.55 -27.13
CA GLY A 574 9.60 29.78 -25.69
C GLY A 574 8.24 29.78 -24.97
N LEU A 575 8.29 29.94 -23.65
CA LEU A 575 7.09 30.11 -22.82
C LEU A 575 6.36 31.39 -23.20
N HIS A 576 5.05 31.30 -23.29
CA HIS A 576 4.14 32.43 -23.47
C HIS A 576 3.15 32.47 -22.30
N ALA A 577 2.84 33.66 -21.83
CA ALA A 577 1.72 33.96 -20.96
C ALA A 577 0.44 34.12 -21.79
N TYR A 578 -0.64 33.48 -21.38
CA TYR A 578 -1.94 33.51 -22.02
C TYR A 578 -2.97 34.09 -21.06
N TYR A 579 -3.70 35.12 -21.49
CA TYR A 579 -4.76 35.74 -20.68
C TYR A 579 -5.91 36.33 -21.54
N PRO A 580 -7.13 36.48 -21.01
CA PRO A 580 -8.30 36.95 -21.79
C PRO A 580 -8.16 38.39 -22.29
N SER A 581 -8.51 38.63 -23.55
CA SER A 581 -8.18 39.89 -24.24
C SER A 581 -8.94 41.13 -23.79
N ARG A 582 -10.19 41.02 -23.29
CA ARG A 582 -11.07 42.20 -23.13
C ARG A 582 -12.05 42.25 -21.95
N ARG A 583 -12.15 41.22 -21.09
CA ARG A 583 -13.09 41.25 -19.96
C ARG A 583 -12.48 41.21 -18.56
N ASN A 584 -11.20 40.84 -18.39
CA ASN A 584 -10.62 40.57 -17.05
C ASN A 584 -9.13 40.97 -16.85
N SER A 585 -8.50 41.83 -17.66
CA SER A 585 -7.11 42.21 -17.39
C SER A 585 -7.01 43.26 -16.27
N SER A 586 -6.71 42.84 -15.04
CA SER A 586 -6.49 43.74 -13.91
C SER A 586 -5.17 44.53 -14.07
N ARG A 587 -5.09 45.75 -13.51
CA ARG A 587 -3.82 46.53 -13.48
C ARG A 587 -2.64 45.73 -12.90
N PRO A 588 -2.81 44.95 -11.81
CA PRO A 588 -1.76 44.05 -11.32
C PRO A 588 -1.28 43.04 -12.35
N LEU A 589 -2.18 42.42 -13.13
CA LEU A 589 -1.80 41.49 -14.18
C LEU A 589 -0.95 42.16 -15.26
N GLY A 590 -1.31 43.38 -15.67
CA GLY A 590 -0.51 44.16 -16.63
C GLY A 590 0.93 44.39 -16.14
N LEU A 591 1.09 44.76 -14.86
CA LEU A 591 2.43 44.93 -14.25
C LEU A 591 3.24 43.63 -14.22
N VAL A 592 2.60 42.50 -13.92
CA VAL A 592 3.25 41.17 -13.91
C VAL A 592 3.69 40.78 -15.32
N ILE A 593 2.82 40.96 -16.31
CA ILE A 593 3.15 40.68 -17.71
C ILE A 593 4.30 41.57 -18.19
N ASP A 594 4.28 42.87 -17.89
CA ASP A 594 5.36 43.79 -18.29
C ASP A 594 6.70 43.48 -17.62
N ALA A 595 6.67 42.94 -16.39
CA ALA A 595 7.85 42.49 -15.67
C ALA A 595 8.43 41.18 -16.26
N LEU A 596 7.57 40.23 -16.62
CA LEU A 596 7.97 38.90 -17.10
C LEU A 596 8.19 38.82 -18.62
N ARG A 597 7.70 39.80 -19.39
CA ARG A 597 7.80 39.81 -20.85
C ARG A 597 9.26 39.74 -21.28
N TYR A 598 9.54 38.84 -22.22
CA TYR A 598 10.86 38.73 -22.83
C TYR A 598 11.21 40.01 -23.59
N LYS A 599 12.31 40.67 -23.21
CA LYS A 599 12.75 41.96 -23.79
C LYS A 599 13.77 41.80 -24.92
N GLY A 600 14.08 40.58 -25.34
CA GLY A 600 15.17 40.30 -26.29
C GLY A 600 16.56 40.61 -25.70
N PRO A 601 17.65 40.26 -26.39
CA PRO A 601 18.97 40.75 -26.03
C PRO A 601 19.01 42.27 -26.22
N SER A 602 19.32 43.03 -25.16
CA SER A 602 19.54 44.47 -25.28
C SER A 602 20.74 44.72 -26.19
N LEU A 603 20.56 45.44 -27.29
CA LEU A 603 21.65 46.02 -28.07
C LEU A 603 22.40 47.04 -27.20
N ALA A 604 23.35 46.55 -26.40
CA ALA A 604 24.31 47.40 -25.70
C ALA A 604 25.49 47.68 -26.66
N ALA A 605 25.47 48.89 -27.21
CA ALA A 605 26.61 49.70 -27.66
C ALA A 605 27.68 49.03 -28.54
N THR A 606 27.46 49.02 -29.86
CA THR A 606 28.54 49.30 -30.81
C THR A 606 28.84 50.80 -30.76
N GLY A 607 29.96 51.18 -30.16
CA GLY A 607 30.49 52.54 -30.15
C GLY A 607 31.99 52.51 -29.89
N THR A 608 32.76 52.47 -31.00
CA THR A 608 34.21 52.70 -31.20
C THR A 608 35.21 52.08 -30.23
#